data_AF-A0A135VP60-F1
#
_entry.id   AF-A0A135VP60-F1
#
_cell.length_a   1.000
_cell.length_b   1.000
_cell.length_c   1.000
_cell.angle_alpha   90.00
_cell.angle_beta   90.00
_cell.angle_gamma   90.00
#
_symmetry.space_group_name_H-M   'P 1'
#
loop_
_entity.id
_entity.type
_entity.pdbx_description
1 polymer ?
#
loop_
_entity_poly.entity_id
_entity_poly.type
_entity_poly.pdbx_seq_one_letter_code
_entity_poly.pdbx_strand_id
1 'polypeptide(L)'
;MTKAEVRYLSLVRKEGGEPIIGIPYRPMSVDPDLVASFVLAVIIFENRQLKTFVKEGYVVVIEEGAYVVGLLIVDKVDDDEPYRQNLIKIVEKFEANYESLLTSWKGDIRPFREYALDILQVYPYRTFDLKMIPRLVSKSEATPDYQAIIPWSVGTTDEKLQTVLGYINGKRTIEEIMQQSEFEDSEIMAIMSMLDKYKWITLIRRLEDNSILIKINDPPMVLLGVYGDQLTKLVELCDGTRTLSEICELLPFNMEAVKTVANRLIDAGVLSYVDTSSIVERKMEV
;
A
#
# COMPACT_ATOMS: atom_id res chain seq x y z
N MET A 1 -16.07 -10.94 10.99
CA MET A 1 -14.67 -11.10 11.46
C MET A 1 -13.81 -10.15 10.65
N THR A 2 -13.15 -9.21 11.30
CA THR A 2 -12.13 -8.35 10.69
C THR A 2 -10.97 -9.23 10.25
N LYS A 3 -10.50 -9.09 9.00
CA LYS A 3 -9.31 -9.78 8.51
C LYS A 3 -8.14 -9.39 9.41
N ALA A 4 -7.42 -10.36 9.98
CA ALA A 4 -6.30 -10.04 10.83
C ALA A 4 -5.15 -9.45 10.03
N GLU A 5 -4.58 -8.37 10.54
CA GLU A 5 -3.59 -7.59 9.83
C GLU A 5 -2.19 -7.83 10.41
N VAL A 6 -1.22 -7.88 9.51
CA VAL A 6 0.19 -7.95 9.88
C VAL A 6 0.60 -6.64 10.53
N ARG A 7 1.31 -6.71 11.65
CA ARG A 7 1.83 -5.56 12.40
C ARG A 7 3.32 -5.36 12.18
N TYR A 8 4.07 -6.46 12.18
CA TYR A 8 5.52 -6.46 12.04
C TYR A 8 6.01 -7.79 11.47
N LEU A 9 7.01 -7.75 10.60
CA LEU A 9 7.79 -8.92 10.21
C LEU A 9 9.27 -8.61 10.39
N SER A 10 10.02 -9.55 10.96
CA SER A 10 11.48 -9.44 11.07
C SER A 10 12.16 -10.75 10.76
N LEU A 11 13.34 -10.66 10.13
CA LEU A 11 14.30 -11.75 10.06
C LEU A 11 15.52 -11.37 10.91
N VAL A 12 15.92 -12.30 11.77
CA VAL A 12 16.99 -12.10 12.76
C VAL A 12 18.02 -13.21 12.61
N ARG A 13 19.31 -12.90 12.76
CA ARG A 13 20.35 -13.94 12.75
C ARG A 13 20.19 -14.87 13.95
N LYS A 14 20.20 -16.18 13.71
CA LYS A 14 20.01 -17.20 14.76
C LYS A 14 21.15 -17.24 15.78
N GLU A 15 22.39 -17.03 15.35
CA GLU A 15 23.59 -17.19 16.19
C GLU A 15 23.78 -16.06 17.21
N GLY A 16 23.52 -14.81 16.82
CA GLY A 16 23.82 -13.61 17.62
C GLY A 16 22.62 -12.69 17.89
N GLY A 17 21.53 -12.88 17.16
CA GLY A 17 20.31 -12.10 17.36
C GLY A 17 20.26 -10.74 16.72
N GLU A 18 21.20 -10.46 15.84
CA GLU A 18 21.22 -9.20 15.12
C GLU A 18 20.04 -9.14 14.14
N PRO A 19 19.23 -8.06 14.16
CA PRO A 19 18.16 -7.88 13.20
C PRO A 19 18.77 -7.68 11.81
N ILE A 20 18.30 -8.47 10.85
CA ILE A 20 18.75 -8.39 9.45
C ILE A 20 17.79 -7.50 8.67
N ILE A 21 16.49 -7.76 8.81
CA ILE A 21 15.42 -6.98 8.20
C ILE A 21 14.24 -6.86 9.16
N GLY A 22 13.57 -5.71 9.14
CA GLY A 22 12.40 -5.42 9.96
C GLY A 22 11.44 -4.54 9.18
N ILE A 23 10.22 -5.02 8.93
CA ILE A 23 9.20 -4.32 8.16
C ILE A 23 8.04 -3.96 9.10
N PRO A 24 7.92 -2.67 9.48
CA PRO A 24 6.80 -2.19 10.28
C PRO A 24 5.59 -1.90 9.39
N TYR A 25 4.49 -2.58 9.65
CA TYR A 25 3.22 -2.32 8.98
C TYR A 25 2.41 -1.27 9.74
N ARG A 26 2.44 -1.35 11.08
CA ARG A 26 1.65 -0.51 11.99
C ARG A 26 2.44 -0.08 13.22
N PRO A 27 2.06 1.04 13.85
CA PRO A 27 2.54 1.38 15.17
C PRO A 27 2.19 0.28 16.17
N MET A 28 3.13 -0.06 17.03
CA MET A 28 2.93 -1.02 18.13
C MET A 28 3.13 -0.32 19.46
N SER A 29 2.39 -0.76 20.49
CA SER A 29 2.55 -0.28 21.86
C SER A 29 3.83 -0.79 22.53
N VAL A 30 4.35 -1.91 22.02
CA VAL A 30 5.63 -2.50 22.44
C VAL A 30 6.56 -2.43 21.25
N ASP A 31 7.81 -2.03 21.51
CA ASP A 31 8.87 -2.03 20.51
C ASP A 31 9.05 -3.44 19.92
N PRO A 32 8.85 -3.61 18.59
CA PRO A 32 9.02 -4.90 17.95
C PRO A 32 10.42 -5.49 18.12
N ASP A 33 11.46 -4.66 18.24
CA ASP A 33 12.84 -5.13 18.43
C ASP A 33 13.04 -5.72 19.83
N LEU A 34 12.31 -5.20 20.83
CA LEU A 34 12.29 -5.78 22.18
C LEU A 34 11.57 -7.13 22.20
N VAL A 35 10.48 -7.26 21.42
CA VAL A 35 9.79 -8.54 21.25
C VAL A 35 10.70 -9.56 20.58
N ALA A 36 11.36 -9.18 19.49
CA ALA A 36 12.31 -10.03 18.78
C ALA A 36 13.47 -10.48 19.67
N SER A 37 14.08 -9.55 20.39
CA SER A 37 15.18 -9.83 21.33
C SER A 37 14.76 -10.80 22.44
N PHE A 38 13.56 -10.64 22.99
CA PHE A 38 13.03 -11.54 24.02
C PHE A 38 12.81 -12.96 23.48
N VAL A 39 12.14 -13.09 22.33
CA VAL A 39 11.87 -14.39 21.70
C VAL A 39 13.17 -15.13 21.45
N LEU A 40 14.15 -14.43 20.90
CA LEU A 40 15.43 -15.03 20.59
C LEU A 40 16.19 -15.46 21.85
N ALA A 41 16.18 -14.64 22.91
CA ALA A 41 16.77 -15.03 24.18
C ALA A 41 16.15 -16.34 24.70
N VAL A 42 14.83 -16.51 24.61
CA VAL A 42 14.17 -17.76 25.01
C VAL A 42 14.62 -18.95 24.14
N ILE A 43 14.71 -18.77 22.83
CA ILE A 43 15.17 -19.82 21.91
C ILE A 43 16.63 -20.23 22.23
N ILE A 44 17.52 -19.25 22.38
CA ILE A 44 18.96 -19.47 22.64
C ILE A 44 19.19 -20.10 24.02
N PHE A 45 18.59 -19.54 25.08
CA PHE A 45 18.91 -19.92 26.46
C PHE A 45 18.10 -21.11 26.97
N GLU A 46 16.85 -21.28 26.54
CA GLU A 46 16.03 -22.41 26.98
C GLU A 46 16.11 -23.62 26.03
N ASN A 47 16.74 -23.48 24.86
CA ASN A 47 16.76 -24.49 23.79
C ASN A 47 15.36 -25.03 23.48
N ARG A 48 14.35 -24.15 23.57
CA ARG A 48 12.94 -24.46 23.34
C ARG A 48 12.56 -23.98 21.95
N GLN A 49 11.90 -24.86 21.20
CA GLN A 49 11.25 -24.51 19.94
C GLN A 49 9.95 -23.75 20.23
N LEU A 50 10.07 -22.44 20.36
CA LEU A 50 8.93 -21.57 20.60
C LEU A 50 8.31 -21.20 19.25
N LYS A 51 7.23 -21.89 18.87
CA LYS A 51 6.59 -21.74 17.54
C LYS A 51 5.56 -20.61 17.47
N THR A 52 4.87 -20.37 18.58
CA THR A 52 3.86 -19.31 18.71
C THR A 52 3.85 -18.82 20.14
N PHE A 53 3.62 -17.54 20.32
CA PHE A 53 3.05 -17.05 21.58
C PHE A 53 1.94 -16.05 21.34
N VAL A 54 1.00 -16.02 22.27
CA VAL A 54 -0.16 -15.12 22.25
C VAL A 54 -0.01 -14.15 23.40
N LYS A 55 -0.11 -12.86 23.11
CA LYS A 55 -0.13 -11.79 24.11
C LYS A 55 -1.29 -10.85 23.78
N GLU A 56 -1.92 -10.26 24.80
CA GLU A 56 -3.17 -9.51 24.66
C GLU A 56 -3.24 -8.65 23.38
N GLY A 57 -4.06 -9.11 22.42
CA GLY A 57 -4.32 -8.41 21.16
C GLY A 57 -3.53 -8.87 19.93
N TYR A 58 -2.49 -9.72 20.06
CA TYR A 58 -1.70 -10.20 18.92
C TYR A 58 -1.15 -11.61 19.10
N VAL A 59 -0.87 -12.26 17.98
CA VAL A 59 -0.16 -13.55 17.89
C VAL A 59 1.21 -13.28 17.29
N VAL A 60 2.24 -13.89 17.85
CA VAL A 60 3.58 -13.89 17.27
C VAL A 60 3.91 -15.29 16.79
N VAL A 61 4.04 -15.40 15.49
CA VAL A 61 4.43 -16.61 14.77
C VAL A 61 5.94 -16.57 14.59
N ILE A 62 6.58 -17.67 14.94
CA ILE A 62 8.04 -17.79 14.94
C ILE A 62 8.38 -19.02 14.13
N GLU A 63 9.33 -18.86 13.21
CA GLU A 63 9.87 -19.95 12.41
C GLU A 63 11.39 -19.90 12.37
N GLU A 64 12.01 -21.04 12.61
CA GLU A 64 13.45 -21.19 12.63
C GLU A 64 13.95 -21.76 11.31
N GLY A 65 14.85 -21.03 10.66
CA GLY A 65 15.70 -21.54 9.58
C GLY A 65 17.02 -22.09 10.10
N ALA A 66 17.93 -22.40 9.17
CA ALA A 66 19.28 -22.84 9.46
C ALA A 66 20.16 -21.70 10.02
N TYR A 67 19.99 -20.50 9.49
CA TYR A 67 20.80 -19.31 9.75
C TYR A 67 20.00 -18.15 10.36
N VAL A 68 18.70 -18.07 10.09
CA VAL A 68 17.84 -16.99 10.57
C VAL A 68 16.61 -17.49 11.32
N VAL A 69 16.03 -16.61 12.12
CA VAL A 69 14.72 -16.79 12.75
C VAL A 69 13.79 -15.74 12.17
N GLY A 70 12.67 -16.21 11.61
CA GLY A 70 11.57 -15.37 11.16
C GLY A 70 10.62 -15.09 12.31
N LEU A 71 10.21 -13.83 12.43
CA LEU A 71 9.26 -13.34 13.42
C LEU A 71 8.15 -12.59 12.70
N LEU A 72 6.91 -13.01 12.92
CA LEU A 72 5.73 -12.39 12.33
C LEU A 72 4.71 -12.08 13.43
N ILE A 73 4.41 -10.79 13.60
CA ILE A 73 3.44 -10.29 14.57
C ILE A 73 2.16 -9.93 13.81
N VAL A 74 1.05 -10.57 14.17
CA VAL A 74 -0.26 -10.37 13.57
C VAL A 74 -1.30 -10.07 14.63
N ASP A 75 -2.41 -9.44 14.25
CA ASP A 75 -3.59 -9.34 15.11
C ASP A 75 -4.02 -10.71 15.64
N LYS A 76 -4.76 -10.72 16.74
CA LYS A 76 -5.29 -11.98 17.30
C LYS A 76 -6.12 -12.72 16.24
N VAL A 77 -5.67 -13.94 15.93
CA VAL A 77 -6.34 -14.88 15.00
C VAL A 77 -6.68 -16.17 15.74
N ASP A 78 -7.71 -16.84 15.26
CA ASP A 78 -8.08 -18.18 15.72
C ASP A 78 -7.19 -19.27 15.09
N ASP A 79 -6.68 -19.01 13.88
CA ASP A 79 -5.78 -19.89 13.12
C ASP A 79 -4.58 -19.09 12.58
N ASP A 80 -3.38 -19.40 13.08
CA ASP A 80 -2.11 -18.80 12.65
C ASP A 80 -1.41 -19.58 11.52
N GLU A 81 -1.92 -20.74 11.12
CA GLU A 81 -1.29 -21.62 10.14
C GLU A 81 -1.06 -20.96 8.77
N PRO A 82 -1.99 -20.16 8.20
CA PRO A 82 -1.73 -19.46 6.94
C PRO A 82 -0.55 -18.49 7.03
N TYR A 83 -0.41 -17.82 8.18
CA TYR A 83 0.67 -16.88 8.42
C TYR A 83 2.01 -17.60 8.61
N ARG A 84 1.97 -18.76 9.28
CA ARG A 84 3.10 -19.66 9.45
C ARG A 84 3.63 -20.17 8.13
N GLN A 85 2.78 -20.72 7.27
CA GLN A 85 3.18 -21.24 5.97
C GLN A 85 3.83 -20.16 5.09
N ASN A 86 3.33 -18.93 5.16
CA ASN A 86 3.95 -17.78 4.51
C ASN A 86 5.31 -17.44 5.13
N LEU A 87 5.44 -17.45 6.46
CA LEU A 87 6.70 -17.17 7.13
C LEU A 87 7.77 -18.23 6.82
N ILE A 88 7.40 -19.52 6.77
CA ILE A 88 8.28 -20.62 6.34
C ILE A 88 8.85 -20.31 4.95
N LYS A 89 7.98 -20.00 3.97
CA LYS A 89 8.41 -19.69 2.60
C LYS A 89 9.34 -18.47 2.55
N ILE A 90 9.08 -17.45 3.37
CA ILE A 90 9.94 -16.26 3.46
C ILE A 90 11.31 -16.65 4.03
N VAL A 91 11.36 -17.42 5.11
CA VAL A 91 12.62 -17.86 5.72
C VAL A 91 13.42 -18.73 4.75
N GLU A 92 12.79 -19.74 4.14
CA GLU A 92 13.44 -20.65 3.19
C GLU A 92 13.98 -19.91 1.97
N LYS A 93 13.17 -19.02 1.37
CA LYS A 93 13.61 -18.23 0.21
C LYS A 93 14.72 -17.25 0.58
N PHE A 94 14.69 -16.67 1.77
CA PHE A 94 15.77 -15.81 2.26
C PHE A 94 17.08 -16.58 2.37
N GLU A 95 17.07 -17.72 3.05
CA GLU A 95 18.28 -18.52 3.22
C GLU A 95 18.81 -19.03 1.88
N ALA A 96 17.94 -19.51 0.99
CA ALA A 96 18.35 -19.95 -0.34
C ALA A 96 19.06 -18.84 -1.14
N ASN A 97 18.59 -17.59 -1.02
CA ASN A 97 19.18 -16.45 -1.74
C ASN A 97 20.49 -15.95 -1.10
N TYR A 98 20.64 -16.10 0.22
CA TYR A 98 21.67 -15.40 0.99
C TYR A 98 22.59 -16.32 1.83
N GLU A 99 22.47 -17.64 1.74
CA GLU A 99 23.25 -18.63 2.52
C GLU A 99 24.76 -18.34 2.56
N SER A 100 25.35 -18.08 1.39
CA SER A 100 26.78 -17.79 1.25
C SER A 100 27.20 -16.52 2.00
N LEU A 101 26.34 -15.50 1.97
CA LEU A 101 26.55 -14.23 2.68
C LEU A 101 26.35 -14.41 4.18
N LEU A 102 25.33 -15.17 4.60
CA LEU A 102 25.02 -15.45 6.00
C LEU A 102 26.17 -16.20 6.71
N THR A 103 26.77 -17.17 6.03
CA THR A 103 27.90 -17.97 6.57
C THR A 103 29.13 -17.12 6.89
N SER A 104 29.34 -16.03 6.14
CA SER A 104 30.49 -15.12 6.30
C SER A 104 30.10 -13.75 6.85
N TRP A 105 28.89 -13.61 7.37
CA TRP A 105 28.30 -12.32 7.70
C TRP A 105 28.94 -11.67 8.92
N LYS A 106 29.38 -10.41 8.76
CA LYS A 106 30.05 -9.60 9.79
C LYS A 106 29.23 -8.38 10.26
N GLY A 107 27.91 -8.41 10.08
CA GLY A 107 27.00 -7.36 10.57
C GLY A 107 26.58 -6.29 9.55
N ASP A 108 27.05 -6.33 8.30
CA ASP A 108 26.56 -5.42 7.25
C ASP A 108 25.20 -5.89 6.70
N ILE A 109 24.12 -5.19 7.07
CA ILE A 109 22.76 -5.55 6.65
C ILE A 109 22.40 -5.12 5.22
N ARG A 110 23.21 -4.26 4.58
CA ARG A 110 22.85 -3.64 3.29
C ARG A 110 22.53 -4.66 2.18
N PRO A 111 23.25 -5.78 2.02
CA PRO A 111 22.96 -6.77 0.99
C PRO A 111 21.57 -7.42 1.10
N PHE A 112 20.97 -7.43 2.29
CA PHE A 112 19.69 -8.10 2.55
C PHE A 112 18.49 -7.17 2.37
N ARG A 113 18.70 -5.86 2.25
CA ARG A 113 17.61 -4.87 2.21
C ARG A 113 16.69 -5.04 1.00
N GLU A 114 17.22 -5.52 -0.12
CA GLU A 114 16.44 -5.80 -1.34
C GLU A 114 15.36 -6.86 -1.10
N TYR A 115 15.61 -7.79 -0.18
CA TYR A 115 14.65 -8.85 0.16
C TYR A 115 13.36 -8.33 0.81
N ALA A 116 13.33 -7.05 1.22
CA ALA A 116 12.08 -6.43 1.65
C ALA A 116 11.00 -6.51 0.57
N LEU A 117 11.37 -6.43 -0.72
CA LEU A 117 10.41 -6.55 -1.80
C LEU A 117 9.76 -7.94 -1.81
N ASP A 118 10.54 -9.01 -1.68
CA ASP A 118 10.02 -10.38 -1.57
C ASP A 118 9.05 -10.56 -0.40
N ILE A 119 9.36 -9.96 0.76
CA ILE A 119 8.45 -9.98 1.90
C ILE A 119 7.15 -9.23 1.57
N LEU A 120 7.25 -8.05 0.94
CA LEU A 120 6.11 -7.21 0.59
C LEU A 120 5.24 -7.82 -0.52
N GLN A 121 5.76 -8.74 -1.32
CA GLN A 121 4.95 -9.55 -2.25
C GLN A 121 3.98 -10.48 -1.52
N VAL A 122 4.41 -11.02 -0.38
CA VAL A 122 3.58 -11.89 0.46
C VAL A 122 2.65 -11.04 1.34
N TYR A 123 3.20 -9.97 1.93
CA TYR A 123 2.50 -9.07 2.83
C TYR A 123 2.67 -7.63 2.37
N PRO A 124 1.88 -7.15 1.40
CA PRO A 124 1.92 -5.76 0.97
C PRO A 124 1.37 -4.85 2.08
N TYR A 125 1.82 -3.58 2.13
CA TYR A 125 1.30 -2.61 3.10
C TYR A 125 -0.21 -2.40 2.97
N ARG A 126 -0.72 -2.54 1.76
CA ARG A 126 -2.12 -2.35 1.39
C ARG A 126 -2.42 -3.09 0.11
N THR A 127 -3.64 -3.62 0.01
CA THR A 127 -4.21 -4.13 -1.24
C THR A 127 -5.05 -3.07 -1.92
N PHE A 128 -5.05 -3.08 -3.24
CA PHE A 128 -5.74 -2.08 -4.07
C PHE A 128 -6.80 -2.73 -4.94
N ASP A 129 -7.80 -1.94 -5.32
CA ASP A 129 -8.66 -2.29 -6.46
C ASP A 129 -7.86 -2.06 -7.74
N LEU A 130 -7.78 -3.09 -8.58
CA LEU A 130 -7.01 -3.08 -9.83
C LEU A 130 -7.51 -2.02 -10.82
N LYS A 131 -8.76 -1.56 -10.67
CA LYS A 131 -9.35 -0.50 -11.50
C LYS A 131 -8.96 0.91 -11.07
N MET A 132 -8.25 1.07 -9.96
CA MET A 132 -7.72 2.37 -9.55
C MET A 132 -6.60 2.82 -10.48
N ILE A 133 -6.48 4.13 -10.66
CA ILE A 133 -5.46 4.79 -11.45
C ILE A 133 -4.48 5.47 -10.49
N PRO A 134 -3.20 5.03 -10.43
CA PRO A 134 -2.18 5.73 -9.66
C PRO A 134 -1.79 7.04 -10.33
N ARG A 135 -1.55 8.05 -9.50
CA ARG A 135 -1.05 9.38 -9.89
C ARG A 135 0.13 9.76 -9.02
N LEU A 136 1.20 10.24 -9.63
CA LEU A 136 2.34 10.78 -8.90
C LEU A 136 1.92 12.03 -8.13
N VAL A 137 2.34 12.09 -6.86
CA VAL A 137 2.13 13.28 -6.04
C VAL A 137 3.14 14.35 -6.47
N SER A 138 2.66 15.50 -6.94
CA SER A 138 3.50 16.63 -7.31
C SER A 138 4.18 17.22 -6.07
N LYS A 139 5.50 17.36 -6.11
CA LYS A 139 6.27 18.08 -5.07
C LYS A 139 5.90 19.57 -5.10
N SER A 140 5.02 19.99 -4.20
CA SER A 140 4.79 21.40 -3.91
C SER A 140 5.77 21.85 -2.82
N GLU A 141 6.48 22.96 -3.02
CA GLU A 141 7.37 23.56 -2.02
C GLU A 141 6.64 24.05 -0.76
N ALA A 142 5.30 24.17 -0.80
CA ALA A 142 4.50 24.76 0.27
C ALA A 142 4.22 23.83 1.47
N THR A 143 4.48 22.52 1.35
CA THR A 143 4.23 21.52 2.41
C THR A 143 5.34 20.46 2.42
N PRO A 144 6.30 20.51 3.37
CA PRO A 144 7.52 19.68 3.39
C PRO A 144 7.32 18.15 3.54
N ASP A 145 6.10 17.67 3.74
CA ASP A 145 5.87 16.32 4.30
C ASP A 145 5.62 15.19 3.27
N TYR A 146 5.62 15.44 1.96
CA TYR A 146 4.84 14.58 1.07
C TYR A 146 5.53 13.43 0.32
N GLN A 147 6.84 13.22 0.44
CA GLN A 147 7.48 11.99 -0.07
C GLN A 147 8.56 11.50 0.89
N ALA A 148 8.22 10.48 1.68
CA ALA A 148 9.19 9.86 2.58
C ALA A 148 10.14 8.97 1.78
N ILE A 149 11.40 8.89 2.24
CA ILE A 149 12.39 7.98 1.68
C ILE A 149 11.89 6.55 1.92
N ILE A 150 11.85 5.75 0.86
CA ILE A 150 11.54 4.33 0.94
C ILE A 150 12.82 3.61 1.39
N PRO A 151 12.90 3.04 2.62
CA PRO A 151 14.13 2.50 3.18
C PRO A 151 14.72 1.33 2.37
N TRP A 152 13.85 0.67 1.61
CA TRP A 152 14.12 -0.53 0.83
C TRP A 152 14.38 -0.25 -0.65
N SER A 153 14.38 1.02 -1.08
CA SER A 153 14.72 1.41 -2.46
C SER A 153 16.24 1.32 -2.65
N VAL A 154 16.74 0.10 -2.83
CA VAL A 154 18.17 -0.18 -3.02
C VAL A 154 18.36 -1.22 -4.12
N GLY A 155 19.49 -1.14 -4.82
CA GLY A 155 19.89 -2.09 -5.87
C GLY A 155 18.78 -2.36 -6.90
N THR A 156 18.52 -3.63 -7.18
CA THR A 156 17.48 -4.13 -8.09
C THR A 156 16.06 -3.69 -7.67
N THR A 157 15.79 -3.51 -6.38
CA THR A 157 14.48 -3.01 -5.92
C THR A 157 14.28 -1.56 -6.33
N ASP A 158 15.33 -0.74 -6.30
CA ASP A 158 15.26 0.65 -6.78
C ASP A 158 14.99 0.69 -8.29
N GLU A 159 15.71 -0.11 -9.07
CA GLU A 159 15.51 -0.20 -10.52
C GLU A 159 14.07 -0.59 -10.88
N LYS A 160 13.54 -1.63 -10.22
CA LYS A 160 12.14 -2.07 -10.39
C LYS A 160 11.16 -0.96 -10.02
N LEU A 161 11.41 -0.26 -8.92
CA LEU A 161 10.58 0.85 -8.47
C LEU A 161 10.56 1.99 -9.49
N GLN A 162 11.72 2.37 -10.05
CA GLN A 162 11.80 3.38 -11.11
C GLN A 162 11.07 2.94 -12.39
N THR A 163 11.20 1.68 -12.78
CA THR A 163 10.46 1.13 -13.93
C THR A 163 8.95 1.22 -13.71
N VAL A 164 8.44 0.79 -12.55
CA VAL A 164 7.01 0.91 -12.22
C VAL A 164 6.56 2.37 -12.21
N LEU A 165 7.34 3.28 -11.60
CA LEU A 165 7.05 4.72 -11.63
C LEU A 165 6.94 5.26 -13.07
N GLY A 166 7.77 4.76 -13.99
CA GLY A 166 7.71 5.11 -15.41
C GLY A 166 6.38 4.76 -16.10
N TYR A 167 5.66 3.75 -15.60
CA TYR A 167 4.32 3.42 -16.11
C TYR A 167 3.22 4.36 -15.59
N ILE A 168 3.45 5.03 -14.45
CA ILE A 168 2.46 5.86 -13.75
C ILE A 168 2.34 7.23 -14.44
N ASN A 169 1.39 7.33 -15.36
CA ASN A 169 1.08 8.54 -16.12
C ASN A 169 -0.23 9.22 -15.71
N GLY A 170 -0.90 8.72 -14.65
CA GLY A 170 -2.19 9.22 -14.19
C GLY A 170 -3.40 8.88 -15.06
N LYS A 171 -3.23 7.97 -16.03
CA LYS A 171 -4.30 7.46 -16.91
C LYS A 171 -4.47 5.95 -16.83
N ARG A 172 -3.37 5.22 -16.66
CA ARG A 172 -3.39 3.76 -16.63
C ARG A 172 -3.94 3.23 -15.32
N THR A 173 -4.74 2.17 -15.35
CA THR A 173 -5.13 1.45 -14.13
C THR A 173 -3.98 0.58 -13.60
N ILE A 174 -4.06 0.13 -12.35
CA ILE A 174 -3.10 -0.85 -11.82
C ILE A 174 -3.11 -2.12 -12.67
N GLU A 175 -4.28 -2.59 -13.11
CA GLU A 175 -4.42 -3.73 -14.02
C GLU A 175 -3.68 -3.53 -15.35
N GLU A 176 -3.83 -2.35 -15.97
CA GLU A 176 -3.16 -2.03 -17.23
C GLU A 176 -1.64 -1.93 -17.06
N ILE A 177 -1.17 -1.47 -15.89
CA ILE A 177 0.26 -1.44 -15.54
C ILE A 177 0.78 -2.87 -15.39
N MET A 178 0.02 -3.76 -14.74
CA MET A 178 0.39 -5.18 -14.60
C MET A 178 0.56 -5.86 -15.95
N GLN A 179 -0.42 -5.70 -16.84
CA GLN A 179 -0.38 -6.32 -18.16
C GLN A 179 0.75 -5.80 -19.07
N GLN A 180 1.24 -4.58 -18.84
CA GLN A 180 2.31 -3.95 -19.63
C GLN A 180 3.70 -4.10 -19.02
N SER A 181 3.77 -4.58 -17.78
CA SER A 181 5.01 -4.80 -17.06
C SER A 181 5.53 -6.22 -17.29
N GLU A 182 6.84 -6.39 -17.20
CA GLU A 182 7.49 -7.71 -17.22
C GLU A 182 7.56 -8.34 -15.82
N PHE A 183 7.06 -7.65 -14.79
CA PHE A 183 7.08 -8.12 -13.40
C PHE A 183 5.85 -8.95 -13.06
N GLU A 184 5.98 -9.81 -12.05
CA GLU A 184 4.85 -10.57 -11.51
C GLU A 184 3.82 -9.64 -10.86
N ASP A 185 2.54 -10.01 -10.93
CA ASP A 185 1.44 -9.22 -10.36
C ASP A 185 1.66 -8.93 -8.86
N SER A 186 2.16 -9.90 -8.09
CA SER A 186 2.50 -9.75 -6.66
C SER A 186 3.58 -8.71 -6.44
N GLU A 187 4.57 -8.65 -7.34
CA GLU A 187 5.67 -7.68 -7.29
C GLU A 187 5.17 -6.26 -7.56
N ILE A 188 4.29 -6.09 -8.55
CA ILE A 188 3.69 -4.80 -8.86
C ILE A 188 2.81 -4.33 -7.70
N MET A 189 2.03 -5.22 -7.10
CA MET A 189 1.25 -4.90 -5.90
C MET A 189 2.13 -4.49 -4.72
N ALA A 190 3.25 -5.18 -4.51
CA ALA A 190 4.22 -4.83 -3.47
C ALA A 190 4.76 -3.41 -3.69
N ILE A 191 5.23 -3.11 -4.90
CA ILE A 191 5.75 -1.79 -5.28
C ILE A 191 4.67 -0.71 -5.12
N MET A 192 3.46 -0.92 -5.63
CA MET A 192 2.34 0.02 -5.45
C MET A 192 2.05 0.27 -3.96
N SER A 193 2.15 -0.78 -3.13
CA SER A 193 1.92 -0.65 -1.68
C SER A 193 3.00 0.19 -0.99
N MET A 194 4.24 0.09 -1.44
CA MET A 194 5.34 0.95 -0.99
C MET A 194 5.10 2.39 -1.41
N LEU A 195 4.79 2.62 -2.68
CA LEU A 195 4.56 3.96 -3.21
C LEU A 195 3.41 4.67 -2.48
N ASP A 196 2.30 3.99 -2.18
CA ASP A 196 1.18 4.57 -1.40
C ASP A 196 1.58 4.81 0.07
N LYS A 197 2.26 3.84 0.71
CA LYS A 197 2.70 3.94 2.11
C LYS A 197 3.60 5.15 2.34
N TYR A 198 4.53 5.40 1.41
CA TYR A 198 5.51 6.48 1.49
C TYR A 198 5.09 7.75 0.74
N LYS A 199 3.82 7.83 0.29
CA LYS A 199 3.19 9.03 -0.31
C LYS A 199 3.75 9.48 -1.66
N TRP A 200 4.34 8.56 -2.41
CA TRP A 200 4.79 8.82 -3.78
C TRP A 200 3.64 8.88 -4.77
N ILE A 201 2.55 8.16 -4.49
CA ILE A 201 1.36 8.12 -5.33
C ILE A 201 0.08 8.43 -4.55
N THR A 202 -0.94 8.81 -5.29
CA THR A 202 -2.35 8.79 -4.87
C THR A 202 -3.13 7.90 -5.81
N LEU A 203 -4.21 7.31 -5.33
CA LEU A 203 -5.08 6.44 -6.12
C LEU A 203 -6.41 7.12 -6.34
N ILE A 204 -6.79 7.24 -7.61
CA ILE A 204 -8.10 7.76 -8.00
C ILE A 204 -8.90 6.68 -8.70
N ARG A 205 -10.22 6.82 -8.69
CA ARG A 205 -11.10 5.98 -9.50
C ARG A 205 -11.15 6.50 -10.94
N ARG A 206 -11.35 5.59 -11.89
CA ARG A 206 -11.61 5.93 -13.28
C ARG A 206 -13.02 6.50 -13.41
N LEU A 207 -13.14 7.63 -14.10
CA LEU A 207 -14.44 8.18 -14.47
C LEU A 207 -15.04 7.41 -15.64
N GLU A 208 -16.08 6.65 -15.34
CA GLU A 208 -16.94 5.97 -16.31
C GLU A 208 -18.17 6.81 -16.65
N ASP A 209 -18.81 6.53 -17.78
CA ASP A 209 -19.99 7.29 -18.26
C ASP A 209 -21.18 7.17 -17.29
N ASN A 210 -21.27 6.05 -16.58
CA ASN A 210 -22.27 5.80 -15.55
C ASN A 210 -21.85 6.30 -14.15
N SER A 211 -20.72 7.00 -14.02
CA SER A 211 -20.28 7.54 -12.73
C SER A 211 -21.24 8.62 -12.26
N ILE A 212 -21.60 8.56 -10.98
CA ILE A 212 -22.45 9.56 -10.33
C ILE A 212 -21.57 10.40 -9.42
N LEU A 213 -21.61 11.71 -9.63
CA LEU A 213 -20.81 12.69 -8.90
C LEU A 213 -21.72 13.61 -8.09
N ILE A 214 -21.23 14.03 -6.92
CA ILE A 214 -21.89 15.00 -6.05
C ILE A 214 -20.98 16.19 -5.80
N LYS A 215 -21.56 17.39 -5.82
CA LYS A 215 -20.91 18.62 -5.39
C LYS A 215 -20.67 18.61 -3.88
N ILE A 216 -19.42 18.82 -3.47
CA ILE A 216 -19.03 18.99 -2.07
C ILE A 216 -18.75 20.46 -1.74
N ASN A 217 -18.02 21.16 -2.61
CA ASN A 217 -17.62 22.54 -2.40
C ASN A 217 -17.94 23.40 -3.63
N ASP A 218 -17.77 24.72 -3.49
CA ASP A 218 -17.81 25.63 -4.62
C ASP A 218 -16.50 25.60 -5.41
N PRO A 219 -16.56 25.76 -6.75
CA PRO A 219 -15.36 25.76 -7.58
C PRO A 219 -14.46 26.95 -7.26
N PRO A 220 -13.13 26.75 -7.14
CA PRO A 220 -12.20 27.84 -6.88
C PRO A 220 -12.20 28.86 -8.04
N MET A 221 -12.01 30.15 -7.73
CA MET A 221 -12.06 31.24 -8.71
C MET A 221 -11.12 31.05 -9.90
N VAL A 222 -10.00 30.36 -9.70
CA VAL A 222 -9.05 30.02 -10.77
C VAL A 222 -9.68 29.14 -11.84
N LEU A 223 -10.48 28.13 -11.45
CA LEU A 223 -11.17 27.26 -12.42
C LEU A 223 -12.34 27.98 -13.10
N LEU A 224 -13.04 28.87 -12.40
CA LEU A 224 -14.07 29.71 -12.97
C LEU A 224 -13.52 30.65 -14.06
N GLY A 225 -12.31 31.21 -13.86
CA GLY A 225 -11.67 32.06 -14.85
C GLY A 225 -11.26 31.34 -16.15
N VAL A 226 -10.95 30.04 -16.08
CA VAL A 226 -10.51 29.24 -17.25
C VAL A 226 -11.69 28.65 -18.02
N TYR A 227 -12.73 28.21 -17.31
CA TYR A 227 -13.84 27.43 -17.89
C TYR A 227 -15.19 28.17 -17.92
N GLY A 228 -15.29 29.33 -17.28
CA GLY A 228 -16.47 30.20 -17.27
C GLY A 228 -17.73 29.56 -16.67
N ASP A 229 -18.89 30.13 -17.03
CA ASP A 229 -20.21 29.73 -16.52
C ASP A 229 -20.59 28.26 -16.81
N GLN A 230 -19.92 27.66 -17.80
CA GLN A 230 -20.16 26.26 -18.18
C GLN A 230 -19.64 25.29 -17.11
N LEU A 231 -18.57 25.66 -16.39
CA LEU A 231 -18.08 24.91 -15.23
C LEU A 231 -19.13 24.90 -14.10
N THR A 232 -19.71 26.06 -13.82
CA THR A 232 -20.74 26.22 -12.78
C THR A 232 -21.94 25.35 -13.08
N LYS A 233 -22.42 25.34 -14.33
CA LYS A 233 -23.51 24.45 -14.77
C LYS A 233 -23.17 22.98 -14.58
N LEU A 234 -21.96 22.54 -14.95
CA LEU A 234 -21.55 21.15 -14.75
C LEU A 234 -21.53 20.78 -13.26
N VAL A 235 -20.97 21.66 -12.41
CA VAL A 235 -20.90 21.45 -10.96
C VAL A 235 -22.30 21.41 -10.32
N GLU A 236 -23.24 22.25 -10.79
CA GLU A 236 -24.62 22.26 -10.34
C GLU A 236 -25.42 21.02 -10.78
N LEU A 237 -25.09 20.44 -11.94
CA LEU A 237 -25.71 19.22 -12.44
C LEU A 237 -25.21 17.94 -11.73
N CYS A 238 -24.07 18.01 -11.05
CA CYS A 238 -23.55 16.92 -10.20
C CYS A 238 -24.28 16.90 -8.83
N ASP A 239 -25.54 16.48 -8.86
CA ASP A 239 -26.44 16.43 -7.71
C ASP A 239 -26.39 15.12 -6.90
N GLY A 240 -25.57 14.16 -7.34
CA GLY A 240 -25.46 12.83 -6.74
C GLY A 240 -26.55 11.84 -7.15
N THR A 241 -27.38 12.17 -8.15
CA THR A 241 -28.40 11.27 -8.70
C THR A 241 -28.17 10.95 -10.17
N ARG A 242 -27.70 11.91 -10.95
CA ARG A 242 -27.48 11.76 -12.40
C ARG A 242 -26.13 11.15 -12.71
N THR A 243 -26.10 10.34 -13.76
CA THR A 243 -24.87 9.82 -14.34
C THR A 243 -24.15 10.88 -15.16
N LEU A 244 -22.83 10.72 -15.36
CA LEU A 244 -22.06 11.60 -16.24
C LEU A 244 -22.61 11.61 -17.68
N SER A 245 -23.16 10.50 -18.17
CA SER A 245 -23.82 10.44 -19.48
C SER A 245 -25.02 11.37 -19.57
N GLU A 246 -25.93 11.32 -18.59
CA GLU A 246 -27.10 12.19 -18.54
C GLU A 246 -26.70 13.67 -18.39
N ILE A 247 -25.66 13.96 -17.60
CA ILE A 247 -25.13 15.32 -17.46
C ILE A 247 -24.52 15.81 -18.78
N CYS A 248 -23.81 14.94 -19.51
CA CYS A 248 -23.18 15.28 -20.78
C CYS A 248 -24.22 15.66 -21.86
N GLU A 249 -25.39 15.02 -21.87
CA GLU A 249 -26.48 15.37 -22.81
C GLU A 249 -27.03 16.78 -22.60
N LEU A 250 -26.90 17.33 -21.39
CA LEU A 250 -27.37 18.67 -21.03
C LEU A 250 -26.33 19.77 -21.28
N LEU A 251 -25.12 19.38 -21.68
CA LEU A 251 -23.99 20.29 -21.87
C LEU A 251 -23.55 20.28 -23.34
N PRO A 252 -23.03 21.41 -23.87
CA PRO A 252 -22.57 21.50 -25.25
C PRO A 252 -21.17 20.87 -25.46
N PHE A 253 -20.79 19.88 -24.65
CA PHE A 253 -19.46 19.28 -24.63
C PHE A 253 -19.51 17.80 -24.98
N ASN A 254 -18.41 17.28 -25.48
CA ASN A 254 -18.24 15.84 -25.61
C ASN A 254 -17.89 15.21 -24.25
N MET A 255 -18.10 13.90 -24.15
CA MET A 255 -17.86 13.14 -22.92
C MET A 255 -16.42 13.24 -22.42
N GLU A 256 -15.42 13.26 -23.32
CA GLU A 256 -14.02 13.37 -22.94
C GLU A 256 -13.69 14.71 -22.25
N ALA A 257 -14.24 15.81 -22.76
CA ALA A 257 -14.09 17.12 -22.16
C ALA A 257 -14.77 17.18 -20.80
N VAL A 258 -15.99 16.63 -20.68
CA VAL A 258 -16.73 16.52 -19.42
C VAL A 258 -15.92 15.73 -18.38
N LYS A 259 -15.39 14.55 -18.74
CA LYS A 259 -14.53 13.74 -17.85
C LYS A 259 -13.24 14.46 -17.46
N THR A 260 -12.64 15.21 -18.39
CA THR A 260 -11.41 15.97 -18.10
C THR A 260 -11.67 17.07 -17.08
N VAL A 261 -12.76 17.82 -17.24
CA VAL A 261 -13.17 18.87 -16.31
C VAL A 261 -13.59 18.28 -14.96
N ALA A 262 -14.38 17.21 -14.97
CA ALA A 262 -14.79 16.51 -13.76
C ALA A 262 -13.60 15.98 -12.96
N ASN A 263 -12.60 15.38 -13.61
CA ASN A 263 -11.36 14.97 -12.93
C ASN A 263 -10.66 16.14 -12.23
N ARG A 264 -10.51 17.28 -12.91
CA ARG A 264 -9.88 18.48 -12.30
C ARG A 264 -10.69 19.02 -11.11
N LEU A 265 -12.01 18.93 -11.17
CA LEU A 265 -12.90 19.32 -10.07
C LEU A 265 -12.83 18.36 -8.89
N ILE A 266 -12.65 17.06 -9.14
CA ILE A 266 -12.39 16.07 -8.10
C ILE A 266 -11.03 16.34 -7.44
N ASP A 267 -10.00 16.57 -8.25
CA ASP A 267 -8.66 16.91 -7.75
C ASP A 267 -8.64 18.20 -6.91
N ALA A 268 -9.49 19.16 -7.25
CA ALA A 268 -9.68 20.42 -6.52
C ALA A 268 -10.58 20.28 -5.28
N GLY A 269 -11.13 19.10 -4.98
CA GLY A 269 -12.03 18.86 -3.86
C GLY A 269 -13.42 19.48 -4.01
N VAL A 270 -13.84 19.77 -5.25
CA VAL A 270 -15.15 20.37 -5.58
C VAL A 270 -16.21 19.30 -5.78
N LEU A 271 -15.85 18.21 -6.46
CA LEU A 271 -16.71 17.07 -6.74
C LEU A 271 -16.19 15.81 -6.04
N SER A 272 -17.08 14.87 -5.73
CA SER A 272 -16.72 13.53 -5.26
C SER A 272 -17.63 12.47 -5.85
N TYR A 273 -17.18 11.23 -5.80
CA TYR A 273 -17.97 10.07 -6.16
C TYR A 273 -19.07 9.82 -5.12
N VAL A 274 -20.27 9.49 -5.59
CA VAL A 274 -21.31 8.93 -4.70
C VAL A 274 -21.00 7.46 -4.48
N ASP A 275 -20.36 7.15 -3.35
CA ASP A 275 -20.21 5.76 -2.91
C ASP A 275 -21.57 5.22 -2.46
N THR A 276 -22.04 4.15 -3.10
CA THR A 276 -23.31 3.47 -2.77
C THR A 276 -23.35 2.98 -1.31
N SER A 277 -22.19 2.87 -0.66
CA SER A 277 -22.00 2.54 0.76
C SER A 277 -22.23 3.72 1.72
N SER A 278 -22.02 4.97 1.28
CA SER A 278 -22.17 6.17 2.13
C SER A 278 -23.63 6.66 2.30
N ILE A 279 -24.55 6.13 1.49
CA ILE A 279 -25.98 6.40 1.59
C ILE A 279 -26.63 5.63 2.76
N VAL A 280 -26.04 4.51 3.18
CA VAL A 280 -26.58 3.67 4.26
C VAL A 280 -26.31 4.30 5.64
N GLU A 281 -25.13 4.88 5.87
CA GLU A 281 -24.81 5.52 7.16
C GLU A 281 -25.60 6.81 7.40
N ARG A 282 -25.82 7.63 6.36
CA ARG A 282 -26.64 8.86 6.50
C ARG A 282 -28.13 8.62 6.71
N LYS A 283 -28.65 7.41 6.43
CA LYS A 283 -30.04 7.04 6.74
C LYS A 283 -30.23 6.50 8.15
N MET A 284 -29.16 6.26 8.91
CA MET A 284 -29.24 5.84 10.31
C MET A 284 -29.05 7.00 11.31
N GLU A 285 -28.68 8.19 10.82
CA GLU A 285 -28.53 9.41 11.63
C GLU A 285 -29.70 10.41 11.48
N VAL A 286 -30.86 9.97 10.98
CA VAL A 286 -32.11 10.76 11.00
C VAL A 286 -33.16 10.06 11.84
#